data_AF-A0A194VK82-F1
#
_entry.id   AF-A0A194VK82-F1
#
_cell.length_a   1.000
_cell.length_b   1.000
_cell.length_c   1.000
_cell.angle_alpha   90.00
_cell.angle_beta   90.00
_cell.angle_gamma   90.00
#
_symmetry.space_group_name_H-M   'P 1'
#
loop_
_entity.id
_entity.type
_entity.pdbx_description
1 polymer ?
#
loop_
_entity_poly.entity_id
_entity_poly.type
_entity_poly.pdbx_seq_one_letter_code
_entity_poly.pdbx_strand_id
1 'polypeptide(L)'
;MAHIVFFLHLVWDFVESDFITFAVPNTAFGVLGAIASSGKITTNQTRRIMLFVIPGTLALNYALGPWRQGVFIMVLTWLYNDLGGGDELFLRELIIAVAYGLFNSGSLDVATGPGNSLSPIGVVWTSIISGIILTTMQVQDLRVIGNAAARL
;
A
#
# COMPACT_ATOMS: atom_id res chain seq x y z
N MET A 1 11.01 -7.82 35.75
CA MET A 1 10.73 -9.04 34.95
C MET A 1 9.38 -8.97 34.22
N ALA A 2 8.24 -8.72 34.89
CA ALA A 2 6.92 -8.68 34.24
C ALA A 2 6.80 -7.69 33.06
N HIS A 3 7.32 -6.46 33.20
CA HIS A 3 7.29 -5.47 32.11
C HIS A 3 8.15 -5.85 30.89
N ILE A 4 9.26 -6.56 31.10
CA ILE A 4 10.12 -7.03 30.00
C ILE A 4 9.41 -8.15 29.23
N VAL A 5 8.81 -9.10 29.95
CA VAL A 5 8.04 -10.18 29.33
C VAL A 5 6.85 -9.61 28.56
N PHE A 6 6.10 -8.66 29.14
CA PHE A 6 5.00 -7.98 28.46
C PHE A 6 5.45 -7.25 27.19
N PHE A 7 6.54 -6.48 27.27
CA PHE A 7 7.10 -5.79 26.11
C PHE A 7 7.50 -6.76 24.99
N LEU A 8 8.16 -7.88 25.34
CA LEU A 8 8.53 -8.91 24.36
C LEU A 8 7.31 -9.57 23.70
N HIS A 9 6.23 -9.80 24.45
CA HIS A 9 4.98 -10.31 23.87
C HIS A 9 4.36 -9.29 22.92
N LEU A 10 4.36 -8.00 23.27
CA LEU A 10 3.79 -6.95 22.42
C LEU A 10 4.57 -6.81 21.10
N VAL A 11 5.91 -6.89 21.17
CA VAL A 11 6.76 -6.94 19.98
C VAL A 11 6.47 -8.19 19.14
N TRP A 12 6.30 -9.35 19.78
CA TRP A 12 5.94 -10.58 19.08
C TRP A 12 4.58 -10.45 18.38
N ASP A 13 3.53 -10.00 19.07
CA ASP A 13 2.17 -9.86 18.52
C ASP A 13 2.17 -8.89 17.32
N PHE A 14 2.93 -7.80 17.42
CA PHE A 14 3.11 -6.85 16.31
C PHE A 14 3.81 -7.49 15.11
N VAL A 15 4.92 -8.21 15.34
CA VAL A 15 5.67 -8.90 14.28
C VAL A 15 4.85 -10.02 13.63
N GLU A 16 4.12 -10.80 14.43
CA GLU A 16 3.24 -11.87 13.96
C GLU A 16 2.13 -11.32 13.06
N SER A 17 1.49 -10.24 13.50
CA SER A 17 0.48 -9.52 12.72
C SER A 17 1.07 -8.97 11.41
N ASP A 18 2.22 -8.30 11.47
CA ASP A 18 2.88 -7.69 10.31
C ASP A 18 3.37 -8.73 9.30
N PHE A 19 3.73 -9.94 9.75
CA PHE A 19 4.18 -10.98 8.84
C PHE A 19 3.10 -11.35 7.82
N ILE A 20 1.87 -11.58 8.28
CA ILE A 20 0.75 -11.96 7.39
C ILE A 20 0.20 -10.74 6.64
N THR A 21 0.13 -9.58 7.30
CA THR A 21 -0.54 -8.39 6.74
C THR A 21 0.37 -7.53 5.85
N PHE A 22 1.69 -7.59 6.04
CA PHE A 22 2.67 -6.83 5.25
C PHE A 22 3.69 -7.71 4.55
N ALA A 23 4.36 -8.64 5.26
CA ALA A 23 5.47 -9.38 4.67
C ALA A 23 5.00 -10.31 3.54
N VAL A 24 3.91 -11.06 3.74
CA VAL A 24 3.35 -11.96 2.71
C VAL A 24 2.85 -11.20 1.48
N PRO A 25 1.98 -10.17 1.59
CA PRO A 25 1.52 -9.40 0.43
C PRO A 25 2.67 -8.71 -0.32
N ASN A 26 3.61 -8.08 0.40
CA ASN A 26 4.75 -7.41 -0.24
C ASN A 26 5.68 -8.42 -0.94
N THR A 27 5.88 -9.60 -0.36
CA THR A 27 6.67 -10.67 -1.00
C THR A 27 5.97 -11.17 -2.26
N ALA A 28 4.66 -11.41 -2.19
CA ALA A 28 3.88 -11.81 -3.35
C ALA A 28 3.95 -10.75 -4.46
N PHE A 29 3.77 -9.47 -4.12
CA PHE A 29 3.92 -8.36 -5.06
C PHE A 29 5.31 -8.31 -5.68
N GLY A 30 6.36 -8.44 -4.87
CA GLY A 30 7.76 -8.44 -5.34
C GLY A 30 8.07 -9.60 -6.28
N VAL A 31 7.61 -10.82 -5.95
CA VAL A 31 7.79 -12.01 -6.79
C VAL A 31 7.01 -11.87 -8.10
N LEU A 32 5.75 -11.44 -8.05
CA LEU A 32 4.93 -11.22 -9.24
C LEU A 32 5.53 -10.12 -10.14
N GLY A 33 6.02 -9.04 -9.54
CA GLY A 33 6.73 -7.96 -10.24
C GLY A 33 8.01 -8.46 -10.92
N ALA A 34 8.81 -9.29 -10.24
CA ALA A 34 10.01 -9.90 -10.80
C ALA A 34 9.68 -10.86 -11.96
N ILE A 35 8.60 -11.63 -11.85
CA ILE A 35 8.12 -12.49 -12.96
C ILE A 35 7.71 -11.62 -14.15
N ALA A 36 6.97 -10.54 -13.90
CA ALA A 36 6.52 -9.62 -14.95
C ALA A 36 7.70 -8.94 -15.68
N SER A 37 8.77 -8.56 -14.95
CA SER A 37 9.95 -7.92 -15.55
C SER A 37 10.93 -8.91 -16.19
N SER A 38 10.87 -10.20 -15.87
CA SER A 38 11.76 -11.23 -16.42
C SER A 38 11.54 -11.58 -17.90
N GLY A 39 10.58 -10.95 -18.59
CA GLY A 39 10.23 -11.22 -19.99
C GLY A 39 9.48 -12.55 -20.20
N LYS A 40 9.21 -13.31 -19.13
CA LYS A 40 8.47 -14.58 -19.16
C LYS A 40 6.98 -14.41 -19.45
N ILE A 41 6.45 -13.21 -19.24
CA ILE A 41 5.06 -12.83 -19.57
C ILE A 41 5.12 -11.70 -20.59
N THR A 42 4.37 -11.84 -21.68
CA THR A 42 4.24 -10.79 -22.71
C THR A 42 3.26 -9.71 -22.27
N THR A 43 3.43 -8.49 -22.77
CA THR A 43 2.52 -7.35 -22.51
C THR A 43 1.05 -7.68 -22.82
N ASN A 44 0.80 -8.45 -23.88
CA ASN A 44 -0.55 -8.89 -24.25
C ASN A 44 -1.15 -9.87 -23.22
N GLN A 45 -0.34 -10.76 -22.65
CA GLN A 45 -0.77 -11.66 -21.58
C GLN A 45 -1.06 -10.87 -20.30
N THR A 46 -0.17 -9.94 -19.90
CA THR A 46 -0.41 -9.09 -18.73
C THR A 46 -1.69 -8.29 -18.88
N ARG A 47 -1.91 -7.66 -20.04
CA ARG A 47 -3.15 -6.93 -20.35
C ARG A 47 -4.39 -7.82 -20.18
N ARG A 48 -4.37 -9.03 -20.75
CA ARG A 48 -5.51 -9.97 -20.62
C ARG A 48 -5.77 -10.36 -19.17
N ILE A 49 -4.73 -10.58 -18.38
CA ILE A 49 -4.87 -10.87 -16.94
C ILE A 49 -5.49 -9.67 -16.22
N MET A 50 -5.00 -8.45 -16.47
CA MET A 50 -5.52 -7.24 -15.84
C MET A 50 -7.00 -7.00 -16.15
N LEU A 51 -7.50 -7.38 -17.33
CA LEU A 51 -8.92 -7.30 -17.69
C LEU A 51 -9.83 -8.09 -16.74
N PHE A 52 -9.31 -9.15 -16.10
CA PHE A 52 -10.07 -9.93 -15.11
C PHE A 52 -9.70 -9.54 -13.67
N VAL A 53 -8.42 -9.27 -13.39
CA VAL A 53 -7.95 -8.93 -12.05
C VAL A 53 -8.54 -7.60 -11.58
N ILE A 54 -8.61 -6.57 -12.44
CA ILE A 54 -9.14 -5.26 -12.03
C ILE A 54 -10.62 -5.37 -11.61
N PRO A 55 -11.54 -5.91 -12.44
CA PRO A 55 -12.93 -6.12 -12.01
C PRO A 55 -13.05 -7.07 -10.83
N GLY A 56 -12.25 -8.14 -10.78
CA GLY A 56 -12.24 -9.10 -9.66
C GLY A 56 -11.88 -8.44 -8.33
N THR A 57 -10.84 -7.60 -8.33
CA THR A 57 -10.43 -6.82 -7.15
C THR A 57 -11.52 -5.84 -6.73
N LEU A 58 -12.16 -5.13 -7.66
CA LEU A 58 -13.25 -4.22 -7.34
C LEU A 58 -14.48 -4.97 -6.77
N ALA A 59 -14.82 -6.13 -7.35
CA ALA A 59 -15.89 -6.98 -6.85
C ALA A 59 -15.59 -7.53 -5.44
N LEU A 60 -14.34 -7.90 -5.17
CA LEU A 60 -13.91 -8.33 -3.84
C LEU A 60 -13.99 -7.18 -2.83
N ASN A 61 -13.52 -5.98 -3.17
CA ASN A 61 -13.66 -4.81 -2.30
C ASN A 61 -15.13 -4.47 -2.02
N TYR A 62 -16.01 -4.65 -3.01
CA TYR A 62 -17.45 -4.51 -2.82
C TYR A 62 -18.01 -5.56 -1.86
N ALA A 63 -17.64 -6.83 -2.03
CA ALA A 63 -18.09 -7.92 -1.16
C ALA A 63 -17.59 -7.77 0.29
N LEU A 64 -16.38 -7.23 0.48
CA LEU A 64 -15.78 -7.03 1.80
C LEU A 64 -16.20 -5.73 2.50
N GLY A 65 -16.80 -4.77 1.76
CA GLY A 65 -17.24 -3.48 2.30
C GLY A 65 -16.48 -2.23 1.81
N PRO A 66 -15.13 -2.20 1.73
CA PRO A 66 -14.37 -0.97 1.48
C PRO A 66 -14.30 -0.60 -0.02
N TRP A 67 -15.43 -0.61 -0.71
CA TRP A 67 -15.51 -0.39 -2.15
C TRP A 67 -15.07 1.01 -2.57
N ARG A 68 -15.30 2.03 -1.73
CA ARG A 68 -14.91 3.41 -2.01
C ARG A 68 -13.39 3.51 -2.08
N GLN A 69 -12.71 2.96 -1.07
CA GLN A 69 -11.27 2.89 -0.96
C GLN A 69 -10.70 2.12 -2.16
N GLY A 70 -11.28 0.96 -2.50
CA GLY A 70 -10.87 0.17 -3.66
C GLY A 70 -10.94 0.92 -4.99
N VAL A 71 -12.03 1.65 -5.25
CA VAL A 71 -12.18 2.48 -6.47
C VAL A 71 -11.17 3.63 -6.49
N PHE A 72 -11.02 4.37 -5.40
CA PHE A 72 -10.07 5.48 -5.34
C PHE A 72 -8.62 5.02 -5.50
N ILE A 73 -8.23 3.90 -4.91
CA ILE A 73 -6.89 3.33 -5.09
C ILE A 73 -6.65 2.97 -6.57
N MET A 74 -7.65 2.43 -7.28
CA MET A 74 -7.52 2.15 -8.72
C MET A 74 -7.33 3.44 -9.54
N VAL A 75 -8.06 4.50 -9.20
CA VAL A 75 -7.90 5.83 -9.84
C VAL A 75 -6.52 6.42 -9.56
N LEU A 76 -6.05 6.36 -8.31
CA LEU A 76 -4.72 6.84 -7.93
C LEU A 76 -3.61 6.02 -8.60
N THR A 77 -3.80 4.71 -8.76
CA THR A 77 -2.85 3.85 -9.48
C THR A 77 -2.72 4.28 -10.94
N TRP A 78 -3.84 4.58 -11.60
CA TRP A 78 -3.85 5.11 -12.96
C TRP A 78 -3.21 6.51 -13.04
N LEU A 79 -3.53 7.41 -12.09
CA LEU A 79 -2.94 8.75 -12.01
C LEU A 79 -1.42 8.69 -11.83
N TYR A 80 -0.95 7.77 -10.99
CA TYR A 80 0.46 7.55 -10.70
C TYR A 80 1.20 7.02 -11.94
N ASN A 81 0.68 5.98 -12.59
CA ASN A 81 1.41 5.24 -13.64
C ASN A 81 1.13 5.78 -15.05
N ASP A 82 -0.14 5.88 -15.45
CA ASP A 82 -0.52 6.17 -16.83
C ASP A 82 -0.50 7.67 -17.14
N LEU A 83 -0.79 8.51 -16.15
CA LEU A 83 -0.70 9.98 -16.28
C LEU A 83 0.66 10.55 -15.84
N GLY A 84 1.59 9.70 -15.42
CA GLY A 84 2.94 10.15 -15.02
C GLY A 84 2.98 10.92 -13.70
N GLY A 85 1.96 10.83 -12.84
CA GLY A 85 1.98 11.48 -11.54
C GLY A 85 3.12 11.00 -10.63
N GLY A 86 3.66 9.79 -10.89
CA GLY A 86 4.83 9.25 -10.22
C GLY A 86 6.17 9.87 -10.66
N ASP A 87 6.22 10.58 -11.79
CA ASP A 87 7.44 11.22 -12.28
C ASP A 87 7.69 12.58 -11.58
N GLU A 88 6.64 13.15 -11.00
CA GLU A 88 6.65 14.44 -10.30
C GLU A 88 6.94 14.26 -8.82
N LEU A 89 8.10 14.74 -8.32
CA LEU A 89 8.55 14.49 -6.94
C LEU A 89 7.49 14.77 -5.87
N PHE A 90 6.87 15.96 -5.90
CA PHE A 90 5.86 16.31 -4.89
C PHE A 90 4.53 15.57 -5.08
N LEU A 91 4.07 15.44 -6.32
CA LEU A 91 2.78 14.82 -6.62
C LEU A 91 2.82 13.31 -6.36
N ARG A 92 3.95 12.66 -6.65
CA ARG A 92 4.20 11.26 -6.32
C ARG A 92 3.99 10.99 -4.84
N GLU A 93 4.68 11.73 -3.96
CA GLU A 93 4.58 11.51 -2.52
C GLU A 93 3.17 11.80 -2.00
N LEU A 94 2.48 12.80 -2.57
CA LEU A 94 1.09 13.09 -2.25
C LEU A 94 0.17 11.93 -2.64
N ILE A 95 0.30 11.40 -3.85
CA ILE A 95 -0.50 10.26 -4.33
C ILE A 95 -0.26 9.02 -3.45
N ILE A 96 1.01 8.72 -3.14
CA ILE A 96 1.36 7.55 -2.31
C ILE A 96 0.80 7.72 -0.89
N ALA A 97 0.95 8.89 -0.28
CA ALA A 97 0.43 9.16 1.06
C ALA A 97 -1.10 8.98 1.13
N VAL A 98 -1.83 9.50 0.15
CA VAL A 98 -3.29 9.31 0.08
C VAL A 98 -3.65 7.85 -0.16
N ALA A 99 -2.93 7.15 -1.04
CA ALA A 99 -3.17 5.73 -1.30
C ALA A 99 -2.98 4.86 -0.05
N TYR A 100 -1.92 5.08 0.73
CA TYR A 100 -1.72 4.40 2.01
C TYR A 100 -2.79 4.75 3.04
N GLY A 101 -3.26 6.01 3.09
CA GLY A 101 -4.38 6.41 3.94
C GLY A 101 -5.68 5.67 3.59
N LEU A 102 -5.97 5.53 2.29
CA LEU A 102 -7.10 4.74 1.79
C LEU A 102 -6.94 3.25 2.11
N PHE A 103 -5.73 2.71 2.00
CA PHE A 103 -5.45 1.31 2.31
C PHE A 103 -5.67 1.01 3.81
N ASN A 104 -5.12 1.85 4.69
CA ASN A 104 -5.26 1.71 6.14
C ASN A 104 -6.71 1.92 6.59
N SER A 105 -7.40 2.92 6.05
CA SER A 105 -8.82 3.15 6.37
C SER A 105 -9.71 2.03 5.85
N GLY A 106 -9.44 1.47 4.66
CA GLY A 106 -10.15 0.31 4.13
C GLY A 106 -9.94 -0.95 4.96
N SER A 107 -8.71 -1.19 5.42
CA SER A 107 -8.41 -2.30 6.33
C SER A 107 -9.16 -2.18 7.67
N LEU A 108 -9.15 -0.98 8.26
CA LEU A 108 -9.92 -0.72 9.49
C LEU A 108 -11.42 -0.90 9.28
N ASP A 109 -11.96 -0.48 8.13
CA ASP A 109 -13.38 -0.63 7.78
C ASP A 109 -13.78 -2.12 7.75
N VAL A 110 -12.96 -2.97 7.14
CA VAL A 110 -13.12 -4.43 7.16
C VAL A 110 -13.03 -4.98 8.59
N ALA A 111 -12.06 -4.53 9.37
CA ALA A 111 -11.85 -5.00 10.73
C ALA A 111 -12.98 -4.59 11.69
N THR A 112 -13.60 -3.42 11.49
CA THR A 112 -14.76 -2.98 12.28
C THR A 112 -16.03 -3.77 11.95
N GLY A 113 -16.06 -4.43 10.80
CA GLY A 113 -17.17 -5.26 10.35
C GLY A 113 -18.38 -4.45 9.82
N PRO A 114 -19.33 -5.14 9.17
CA PRO A 114 -20.43 -4.49 8.45
C PRO A 114 -21.32 -3.63 9.35
N GLY A 115 -21.67 -2.44 8.89
CA GLY A 115 -22.59 -1.53 9.57
C GLY A 115 -21.96 -0.64 10.65
N ASN A 116 -20.66 -0.81 10.91
CA ASN A 116 -19.88 0.08 11.76
C ASN A 116 -19.12 1.10 10.90
N SER A 117 -18.93 2.30 11.44
CA SER A 117 -18.11 3.34 10.83
C SER A 117 -16.81 3.49 11.60
N LEU A 118 -15.76 3.96 10.91
CA LEU A 118 -14.52 4.33 11.57
C LEU A 118 -14.78 5.33 12.69
N SER A 119 -14.23 5.04 13.88
CA SER A 119 -14.27 5.96 14.99
C SER A 119 -13.48 7.24 14.66
N PRO A 120 -13.80 8.38 15.28
CA PRO A 120 -13.02 9.60 15.09
C PRO A 120 -11.53 9.41 15.37
N ILE A 121 -11.19 8.58 16.35
CA ILE A 121 -9.80 8.26 16.68
C ILE A 121 -9.13 7.41 15.59
N GLY A 122 -9.86 6.46 14.99
CA GLY A 122 -9.36 5.69 13.84
C GLY A 122 -9.05 6.60 12.65
N VAL A 123 -9.93 7.56 12.36
CA VAL A 123 -9.71 8.55 11.28
C VAL A 123 -8.48 9.42 11.58
N VAL A 124 -8.32 9.90 12.81
CA VAL A 124 -7.14 10.67 13.24
C VAL A 124 -5.87 9.85 13.05
N TRP A 125 -5.84 8.60 13.49
CA TRP A 125 -4.68 7.73 13.33
C TRP A 125 -4.34 7.46 11.86
N THR A 126 -5.33 7.17 11.00
CA THR A 126 -5.07 7.00 9.57
C THR A 126 -4.51 8.27 8.93
N SER A 127 -4.96 9.45 9.36
CA SER A 127 -4.46 10.74 8.89
C SER A 127 -3.02 10.99 9.34
N ILE A 128 -2.69 10.66 10.60
CA ILE A 128 -1.32 10.78 11.14
C ILE A 128 -0.36 9.88 10.34
N ILE A 129 -0.70 8.61 10.13
CA ILE A 129 0.14 7.69 9.36
C ILE A 129 0.35 8.18 7.93
N SER A 130 -0.72 8.67 7.28
CA SER A 130 -0.61 9.25 5.94
C SER A 130 0.31 10.47 5.91
N GLY A 131 0.24 11.35 6.91
CA GLY A 131 1.14 12.51 7.06
C GLY A 131 2.59 12.12 7.31
N ILE A 132 2.84 11.06 8.09
CA ILE A 132 4.19 10.50 8.28
C ILE A 132 4.72 10.00 6.94
N ILE A 133 3.94 9.25 6.18
CA ILE A 133 4.35 8.74 4.87
C ILE A 133 4.72 9.89 3.93
N LEU A 134 3.85 10.92 3.83
CA LEU A 134 4.06 12.10 3.00
C LEU A 134 5.39 12.81 3.30
N THR A 135 5.78 12.86 4.58
CA THR A 135 6.97 13.59 5.03
C THR A 135 8.23 12.73 5.07
N THR A 136 8.11 11.39 5.06
CA THR A 136 9.26 10.49 5.24
C THR A 136 9.70 9.77 3.98
N MET A 137 8.81 9.54 3.00
CA MET A 137 9.17 8.83 1.78
C MET A 137 10.22 9.57 0.92
N GLN A 138 10.29 10.90 1.06
CA GLN A 138 11.33 11.74 0.46
C GLN A 138 12.76 11.29 0.82
N VAL A 139 12.96 10.66 1.98
CA VAL A 139 14.26 10.13 2.41
C VAL A 139 14.74 9.00 1.49
N GLN A 140 13.82 8.25 0.86
CA GLN A 140 14.17 7.14 -0.02
C GLN A 140 14.86 7.61 -1.30
N ASP A 141 14.52 8.81 -1.80
CA ASP A 141 15.13 9.40 -2.99
C ASP A 141 16.60 9.78 -2.79
N LEU A 142 16.99 10.14 -1.56
CA LEU A 142 18.37 10.49 -1.23
C LEU A 142 19.35 9.34 -1.58
N ARG A 143 18.90 8.10 -1.45
CA ARG A 143 19.68 6.90 -1.79
C ARG A 143 19.95 6.80 -3.29
N VAL A 144 18.98 7.19 -4.12
CA VAL A 144 19.12 7.16 -5.58
C VAL A 144 20.09 8.24 -6.04
N ILE A 145 19.98 9.44 -5.48
CA ILE A 145 20.89 10.56 -5.76
C ILE A 145 22.33 10.21 -5.36
N GLY A 146 22.54 9.60 -4.19
CA GLY A 146 23.86 9.15 -3.74
C GLY A 146 24.51 8.14 -4.67
N ASN A 147 23.74 7.17 -5.18
CA ASN A 147 24.23 6.17 -6.14
C ASN A 147 24.58 6.78 -7.52
N ALA A 148 23.86 7.83 -7.94
CA ALA A 148 24.16 8.54 -9.18
C ALA A 148 25.43 9.40 -9.02
N ALA A 149 25.58 10.09 -7.89
CA ALA A 149 26.76 10.90 -7.59
C ALA A 149 28.05 10.05 -7.45
N ALA A 150 27.95 8.83 -6.93
CA ALA A 150 29.07 7.90 -6.82
C ALA A 150 29.53 7.27 -8.16
N ARG A 151 28.81 7.52 -9.26
CA ARG A 151 29.14 7.03 -10.61
C ARG A 151 29.77 8.10 -11.52
N LEU A 152 29.98 9.31 -10.99
CA LEU A 152 30.71 10.42 -11.64
C LEU A 152 32.12 10.53 -11.04
#